data_AF-A0A2S9QMX0-F1
#
_entry.id   AF-A0A2S9QMX0-F1
#
_cell.length_a   1.000
_cell.length_b   1.000
_cell.length_c   1.000
_cell.angle_alpha   90.00
_cell.angle_beta   90.00
_cell.angle_gamma   90.00
#
_symmetry.space_group_name_H-M   'P 1'
#
loop_
_entity.id
_entity.type
_entity.pdbx_description
1 polymer ?
#
loop_
_entity_poly.entity_id
_entity_poly.type
_entity_poly.pdbx_seq_one_letter_code
_entity_poly.pdbx_strand_id
1 'polypeptide(L)'
;MRSEREGMTQAERAAMGRTAGDQERVGQSVVLADSEAADRRPRIATRIDAFNLLAYVAALDNRERGEHEAQAWLDALGPYRIAMEDARAAVSAYFLGPNRHRWITPGDIVQILEDGELA
;
A
#
# COMPACT_ATOMS: atom_id res chain seq x y z
N MET A 1 -47.36 -44.35 7.10
CA MET A 1 -47.53 -43.40 5.99
C MET A 1 -47.65 -41.99 6.58
N ARG A 2 -46.76 -41.08 6.16
CA ARG A 2 -46.73 -39.61 6.33
C ARG A 2 -46.19 -38.93 7.63
N SER A 3 -45.05 -38.27 7.39
CA SER A 3 -44.60 -36.93 7.85
C SER A 3 -43.98 -36.74 9.24
N GLU A 4 -42.64 -36.87 9.29
CA GLU A 4 -41.75 -36.23 10.28
C GLU A 4 -40.53 -35.59 9.58
N ARG A 5 -40.76 -34.86 8.49
CA ARG A 5 -39.73 -34.05 7.82
C ARG A 5 -40.17 -32.60 7.75
N GLU A 6 -40.27 -31.93 8.88
CA GLU A 6 -40.40 -30.47 8.92
C GLU A 6 -39.93 -29.99 10.29
N GLY A 7 -38.69 -29.49 10.35
CA GLY A 7 -38.14 -28.98 11.61
C GLY A 7 -36.62 -28.91 11.69
N MET A 8 -35.91 -28.77 10.57
CA MET A 8 -34.49 -28.40 10.62
C MET A 8 -34.37 -26.96 10.16
N THR A 9 -34.06 -26.07 11.09
CA THR A 9 -33.88 -24.64 10.84
C THR A 9 -32.60 -24.40 10.04
N GLN A 10 -32.55 -23.29 9.30
CA GLN A 10 -31.37 -22.91 8.51
C GLN A 10 -30.11 -22.73 9.38
N ALA A 11 -30.29 -22.43 10.68
CA ALA A 11 -29.24 -22.35 11.67
C ALA A 11 -28.61 -23.73 12.00
N GLU A 12 -29.41 -24.79 12.11
CA GLU A 12 -28.92 -26.15 12.38
C GLU A 12 -28.18 -26.73 11.16
N ARG A 13 -28.62 -26.36 9.94
CA ARG A 13 -27.91 -26.72 8.71
C ARG A 13 -26.57 -26.00 8.58
N ALA A 14 -26.44 -24.77 9.09
CA ALA A 14 -25.20 -24.02 9.13
C ALA A 14 -24.20 -24.54 10.19
N ALA A 15 -24.70 -25.11 11.30
CA ALA A 15 -23.85 -25.67 12.36
C ALA A 15 -23.15 -26.97 11.93
N MET A 16 -23.80 -27.83 11.15
CA MET A 16 -23.17 -29.08 10.65
C MET A 16 -22.18 -28.87 9.50
N GLY A 17 -22.18 -27.70 8.84
CA GLY A 17 -21.22 -27.37 7.78
C GLY A 17 -19.85 -26.87 8.29
N ARG A 18 -19.69 -26.65 9.60
CA ARG A 18 -18.51 -26.01 10.21
C ARG A 18 -17.45 -26.95 10.79
N THR A 19 -17.47 -28.25 10.52
CA THR A 19 -16.57 -29.18 11.23
C THR A 19 -15.51 -29.88 10.38
N ALA A 20 -15.57 -29.82 9.05
CA ALA A 20 -14.52 -30.39 8.20
C ALA A 20 -13.47 -29.35 7.75
N GLY A 21 -13.93 -28.23 7.17
CA GLY A 21 -13.01 -27.19 6.65
C GLY A 21 -12.39 -26.26 7.69
N ASP A 22 -12.94 -26.21 8.91
CA ASP A 22 -12.42 -25.34 9.98
C ASP A 22 -11.28 -26.00 10.78
N GLN A 23 -11.18 -27.34 10.79
CA GLN A 23 -10.09 -28.04 11.48
C GLN A 23 -8.79 -28.06 10.66
N GLU A 24 -8.86 -28.02 9.33
CA GLU A 24 -7.67 -27.89 8.48
C GLU A 24 -6.95 -26.54 8.63
N ARG A 25 -7.65 -25.50 9.12
CA ARG A 25 -7.04 -24.17 9.34
C ARG A 25 -6.27 -24.06 10.65
N VAL A 26 -6.43 -24.99 11.60
CA VAL A 26 -5.80 -24.92 12.93
C VAL A 26 -4.34 -25.43 12.91
N GLY A 27 -3.94 -26.15 11.86
CA GLY A 27 -2.61 -26.74 11.74
C GLY A 27 -1.58 -25.94 10.93
N GLN A 28 -2.00 -24.87 10.23
CA GLN A 28 -1.04 -23.96 9.61
C GLN A 28 -0.53 -23.02 10.70
N SER A 29 0.66 -23.32 11.22
CA SER A 29 1.48 -22.28 11.80
C SER A 29 1.66 -21.22 10.72
N VAL A 30 0.90 -20.14 10.84
CA VAL A 30 1.15 -18.91 10.11
C VAL A 30 2.49 -18.43 10.66
N VAL A 31 3.57 -18.90 10.05
CA VAL A 31 4.80 -18.13 10.03
C VAL A 31 4.37 -16.85 9.35
N LEU A 32 4.11 -15.81 10.16
CA LEU A 32 3.98 -14.46 9.69
C LEU A 32 5.28 -14.21 8.95
N ALA A 33 5.28 -14.40 7.64
CA ALA A 33 6.35 -13.96 6.79
C ALA A 33 6.45 -12.48 7.09
N ASP A 34 7.59 -12.06 7.64
CA ASP A 34 7.93 -10.64 7.78
C ASP A 34 7.52 -9.97 6.47
N SER A 35 6.52 -9.11 6.53
CA SER A 35 5.87 -8.58 5.31
C SER A 35 6.86 -7.76 4.48
N GLU A 36 7.97 -7.31 5.08
CA GLU A 36 9.12 -6.72 4.39
C GLU A 36 9.90 -7.71 3.50
N ALA A 37 9.95 -9.00 3.84
CA ALA A 37 10.77 -9.99 3.13
C ALA A 37 10.21 -10.37 1.75
N ALA A 38 8.94 -10.07 1.48
CA ALA A 38 8.27 -10.42 0.22
C ALA A 38 8.10 -9.25 -0.76
N ASP A 39 8.24 -7.99 -0.31
CA ASP A 39 8.02 -6.83 -1.18
C ASP A 39 9.23 -6.59 -2.11
N ARG A 40 9.09 -7.08 -3.35
CA ARG A 40 10.07 -6.98 -4.44
C ARG A 40 9.89 -5.74 -5.32
N ARG A 41 9.00 -4.81 -4.97
CA ARG A 41 8.75 -3.62 -5.79
C ARG A 41 10.03 -2.76 -5.91
N PRO A 42 10.25 -2.09 -7.06
CA PRO A 42 11.35 -1.16 -7.22
C PRO A 42 11.30 -0.05 -6.18
N ARG A 43 12.44 0.24 -5.56
CA ARG A 43 12.58 1.26 -4.49
C ARG A 43 13.39 2.44 -4.99
N ILE A 44 13.15 3.61 -4.41
CA ILE A 44 13.95 4.80 -4.68
C ILE A 44 15.31 4.61 -4.02
N ALA A 45 16.28 4.15 -4.80
CA ALA A 45 17.63 3.83 -4.31
C ALA A 45 18.72 4.55 -5.09
N THR A 46 18.43 4.98 -6.32
CA THR A 46 19.38 5.65 -7.19
C THR A 46 18.90 7.04 -7.55
N ARG A 47 19.84 7.86 -8.04
CA ARG A 47 19.53 9.20 -8.55
C ARG A 47 18.57 9.14 -9.74
N ILE A 48 18.64 8.09 -10.55
CA ILE A 48 17.74 7.85 -11.68
C ILE A 48 16.32 7.61 -11.16
N ASP A 49 16.15 6.86 -10.07
CA ASP A 49 14.82 6.64 -9.48
C ASP A 49 14.22 7.95 -8.96
N ALA A 50 15.02 8.74 -8.23
CA ALA A 50 14.58 10.05 -7.76
C ALA A 50 14.24 10.99 -8.92
N PHE A 51 15.03 10.97 -10.00
CA PHE A 51 14.73 11.72 -11.22
C PHE A 51 13.42 11.27 -11.88
N ASN A 52 13.16 9.97 -11.96
CA ASN A 52 11.91 9.42 -12.50
C ASN A 52 10.70 9.84 -11.66
N LEU A 53 10.84 9.90 -10.33
CA LEU A 53 9.79 10.43 -9.45
C LEU A 53 9.59 11.93 -9.67
N LEU A 54 10.66 12.70 -9.81
CA LEU A 54 10.58 14.13 -10.11
C LEU A 54 9.92 14.42 -11.46
N ALA A 55 10.20 13.62 -12.47
CA ALA A 55 9.53 13.74 -13.77
C ALA A 55 8.03 13.49 -13.65
N TYR A 56 7.62 12.54 -12.80
CA TYR A 56 6.21 12.31 -12.49
C TYR A 56 5.58 13.51 -11.77
N VAL A 57 6.26 14.09 -10.79
CA VAL A 57 5.81 15.30 -10.09
C VAL A 57 5.71 16.50 -11.03
N ALA A 58 6.69 16.68 -11.91
CA ALA A 58 6.74 17.76 -12.89
C ALA A 58 5.53 17.74 -13.84
N ALA A 59 5.00 16.55 -14.15
CA ALA A 59 3.78 16.40 -14.93
C ALA A 59 2.52 16.94 -14.23
N LEU A 60 2.56 17.10 -12.90
CA LEU A 60 1.42 17.55 -12.08
C LEU A 60 1.53 19.02 -11.66
N ASP A 61 2.73 19.52 -11.40
CA ASP A 61 2.95 20.92 -10.97
C ASP A 61 3.47 21.85 -12.08
N ASN A 62 3.73 21.31 -13.28
CA ASN A 62 4.23 22.01 -14.45
C ASN A 62 5.53 22.81 -14.19
N ARG A 63 6.37 22.32 -13.28
CA ARG A 63 7.65 22.93 -12.92
C ARG A 63 8.81 22.13 -13.50
N GLU A 64 9.81 22.83 -14.03
CA GLU A 64 11.08 22.21 -14.39
C GLU A 64 11.84 21.82 -13.12
N ARG A 65 12.14 20.52 -13.00
CA ARG A 65 12.87 19.94 -11.88
C ARG A 65 14.19 19.36 -12.38
N GLY A 66 15.26 19.75 -11.70
CA GLY A 66 16.61 19.58 -12.20
C GLY A 66 17.41 18.48 -11.52
N GLU A 67 18.59 18.24 -12.07
CA GLU A 67 19.56 17.24 -11.62
C GLU A 67 19.99 17.38 -10.14
N HIS A 68 20.09 18.61 -9.63
CA HIS A 68 20.40 18.88 -8.22
C HIS A 68 19.25 18.53 -7.28
N GLU A 69 18.01 18.76 -7.74
CA GLU A 69 16.81 18.45 -6.98
C GLU A 69 16.63 16.93 -6.86
N ALA A 70 16.96 16.17 -7.92
CA ALA A 70 16.95 14.71 -7.88
C ALA A 70 17.88 14.14 -6.81
N GLN A 71 19.07 14.74 -6.63
CA GLN A 71 19.98 14.31 -5.56
C GLN A 71 19.41 14.63 -4.18
N ALA A 72 18.87 15.84 -3.98
CA ALA A 72 18.26 16.21 -2.71
C ALA A 72 17.05 15.32 -2.34
N TRP A 73 16.26 14.92 -3.34
CA TRP A 73 15.15 13.99 -3.14
C TRP A 73 15.64 12.57 -2.83
N LEU A 74 16.70 12.11 -3.47
CA LEU A 74 17.32 10.83 -3.13
C LEU A 74 17.85 10.83 -1.69
N ASP A 75 18.54 11.90 -1.28
CA ASP A 75 19.10 12.00 0.07
C ASP A 75 17.98 12.00 1.13
N ALA A 76 16.82 12.60 0.82
CA ALA A 76 15.66 12.64 1.70
C ALA A 76 14.87 11.32 1.74
N LEU A 77 14.63 10.68 0.59
CA LEU A 77 13.75 9.50 0.48
C LEU A 77 14.50 8.17 0.57
N GLY A 78 15.78 8.16 0.21
CA GLY A 78 16.64 6.97 0.16
C GLY A 78 16.70 6.19 1.49
N PRO A 79 16.84 6.84 2.66
CA PRO A 79 16.85 6.17 3.95
C PRO A 79 15.58 5.35 4.24
N TYR A 80 14.43 5.81 3.73
CA TYR A 80 13.12 5.16 3.93
C TYR A 80 12.89 3.99 2.97
N ARG A 81 13.74 3.84 1.94
CA ARG A 81 13.65 2.79 0.92
C ARG A 81 12.23 2.64 0.34
N ILE A 82 11.54 3.76 0.14
CA ILE A 82 10.13 3.80 -0.29
C ILE A 82 10.00 3.13 -1.67
N ALA A 83 8.96 2.32 -1.85
CA ALA A 83 8.64 1.75 -3.16
C ALA A 83 8.20 2.87 -4.12
N MET A 84 8.65 2.81 -5.37
CA MET A 84 8.35 3.83 -6.39
C MET A 84 6.83 4.01 -6.57
N GLU A 85 6.07 2.92 -6.46
CA GLU A 85 4.61 2.93 -6.57
C GLU A 85 3.96 3.69 -5.41
N ASP A 86 4.38 3.43 -4.17
CA ASP A 86 3.88 4.10 -2.97
C ASP A 86 4.20 5.60 -3.01
N ALA A 87 5.41 5.96 -3.45
CA ALA A 87 5.77 7.36 -3.64
C ALA A 87 4.88 8.06 -4.67
N ARG A 88 4.54 7.41 -5.79
CA ARG A 88 3.62 7.97 -6.81
C ARG A 88 2.19 8.09 -6.29
N ALA A 89 1.74 7.11 -5.49
CA ALA A 89 0.44 7.16 -4.84
C ALA A 89 0.37 8.34 -3.87
N ALA A 90 1.40 8.53 -3.04
CA ALA A 90 1.50 9.67 -2.12
C ALA A 90 1.54 11.02 -2.87
N VAL A 91 2.31 11.12 -3.96
CA VAL A 91 2.30 12.31 -4.83
C VAL A 91 0.90 12.59 -5.37
N SER A 92 0.20 11.55 -5.85
CA SER A 92 -1.17 11.69 -6.35
C SER A 92 -2.13 12.18 -5.27
N ALA A 93 -2.06 11.57 -4.07
CA ALA A 93 -2.86 11.95 -2.92
C ALA A 93 -2.61 13.41 -2.52
N TYR A 94 -1.35 13.85 -2.50
CA TYR A 94 -0.98 15.24 -2.21
C TYR A 94 -1.69 16.24 -3.14
N PHE A 95 -1.68 15.99 -4.45
CA PHE A 95 -2.28 16.88 -5.45
C PHE A 95 -3.81 16.79 -5.52
N LEU A 96 -4.41 15.67 -5.08
CA LEU A 96 -5.87 15.53 -4.93
C LEU A 96 -6.38 16.15 -3.62
N GLY A 97 -5.51 16.26 -2.62
CA GLY A 97 -5.83 16.72 -1.28
C GLY A 97 -6.00 18.24 -1.14
N PRO A 98 -6.18 18.70 0.12
CA PRO A 98 -6.31 20.12 0.43
C PRO A 98 -5.02 20.92 0.19
N ASN A 99 -3.87 20.25 0.14
CA ASN A 99 -2.54 20.86 0.03
C ASN A 99 -2.06 21.13 -1.41
N ARG A 100 -2.92 20.88 -2.42
CA ARG A 100 -2.61 21.00 -3.86
C ARG A 100 -2.10 22.38 -4.32
N HIS A 101 -2.20 23.40 -3.48
CA HIS A 101 -1.80 24.77 -3.79
C HIS A 101 -0.33 25.08 -3.47
N ARG A 102 0.36 24.17 -2.78
CA ARG A 102 1.78 24.31 -2.43
C ARG A 102 2.61 23.28 -3.21
N TRP A 103 3.87 23.61 -3.48
CA TRP A 103 4.82 22.67 -4.05
C TRP A 103 5.09 21.49 -3.11
N ILE A 104 4.94 20.29 -3.65
CA ILE A 104 5.29 19.06 -2.95
C ILE A 104 6.80 18.97 -2.69
N THR A 105 7.14 18.50 -1.51
CA THR A 105 8.48 18.22 -1.03
C THR A 105 8.61 16.72 -0.70
N PRO A 106 9.84 16.19 -0.59
CA PRO A 106 10.06 14.81 -0.16
C PRO A 106 9.43 14.48 1.20
N GLY A 107 9.42 15.45 2.12
CA GLY A 107 8.83 15.28 3.45
C GLY A 107 7.33 15.05 3.40
N ASP A 108 6.62 15.70 2.48
CA ASP A 108 5.18 15.49 2.31
C ASP A 108 4.87 14.04 1.87
N ILE A 109 5.75 13.43 1.05
CA ILE A 109 5.60 12.03 0.63
C ILE A 109 5.76 11.09 1.83
N VAL A 110 6.81 11.30 2.65
CA VAL A 110 7.03 10.49 3.86
C VAL A 110 5.84 10.61 4.79
N GLN A 111 5.38 11.84 5.03
CA GLN A 111 4.25 12.11 5.91
C GLN A 111 2.97 11.40 5.43
N ILE A 112 2.61 11.51 4.15
CA ILE A 112 1.40 10.85 3.60
C ILE A 112 1.47 9.32 3.77
N LEU A 113 2.66 8.74 3.61
CA LEU A 113 2.87 7.31 3.78
C LEU A 113 2.78 6.89 5.25
N GLU A 114 3.31 7.70 6.18
CA GLU A 114 3.25 7.46 7.62
C GLU A 114 1.84 7.63 8.19
N ASP A 115 1.10 8.63 7.71
CA ASP A 115 -0.27 8.93 8.14
C ASP A 115 -1.28 7.89 7.64
N GLY A 116 -0.88 7.00 6.72
CA GLY A 116 -1.73 5.93 6.19
C GLY A 116 -2.88 6.42 5.32
N GLU A 117 -2.77 7.64 4.76
CA GLU A 117 -3.81 8.29 3.94
C GLU A 117 -4.05 7.62 2.56
N LEU A 118 -3.38 6.50 2.28
CA LEU A 118 -3.54 5.70 1.07
C LEU A 118 -4.55 4.54 1.21
N ALA A 119 -5.33 4.50 2.30
CA ALA A 119 -6.32 3.46 2.62
C ALA A 119 -7.65 3.60 1.88
#